data_AF-A0A979H091-F1
#
_entry.id   AF-A0A979H091-F1
#
_cell.length_a   1.000
_cell.length_b   1.000
_cell.length_c   1.000
_cell.angle_alpha   90.00
_cell.angle_beta   90.00
_cell.angle_gamma   90.00
#
_symmetry.space_group_name_H-M   'P 1'
#
loop_
_entity.id
_entity.type
_entity.pdbx_description
1 polymer ?
#
loop_
_entity_poly.entity_id
_entity_poly.type
_entity_poly.pdbx_seq_one_letter_code
_entity_poly.pdbx_strand_id
1 'polypeptide(L)' 'MEKRVIGMLLTFLGIAGLIMGAVSFMNSTGGTRSIKGIIIYSILGAIFFFAGIGLIRNTRDRPS' A
#
# COMPACT_ATOMS: atom_id res chain seq x y z
N MET A 1 14.63 16.25 -2.28
CA MET A 1 14.56 15.19 -3.31
C MET A 1 14.41 13.78 -2.73
N GLU A 2 15.37 13.24 -1.97
CA GLU A 2 15.39 11.81 -1.56
C GLU A 2 14.13 11.31 -0.85
N LYS A 3 13.63 12.08 0.14
CA LYS A 3 12.46 11.70 0.94
C LYS A 3 11.16 11.62 0.13
N ARG A 4 11.10 12.36 -0.98
CA ARG A 4 9.94 12.46 -1.87
C ARG A 4 9.88 11.25 -2.82
N VAL A 5 11.04 10.72 -3.21
CA VAL A 5 11.20 9.48 -3.99
C VAL A 5 10.80 8.25 -3.17
N ILE A 6 11.21 8.20 -1.89
CA ILE A 6 10.79 7.12 -0.96
C ILE A 6 9.27 7.08 -0.83
N GLY A 7 8.63 8.25 -0.69
CA GLY A 7 7.17 8.32 -0.62
C GLY A 7 6.48 7.81 -1.89
N MET A 8 7.04 8.10 -3.06
CA MET A 8 6.55 7.62 -4.37
C MET A 8 6.69 6.10 -4.52
N LEU A 9 7.84 5.54 -4.14
CA LEU A 9 8.06 4.10 -4.11
C LEU A 9 7.07 3.40 -3.15
N LEU A 10 6.87 3.98 -1.98
CA LEU A 10 5.98 3.42 -0.96
C LEU A 10 4.51 3.43 -1.40
N THR A 11 4.10 4.47 -2.15
CA THR A 11 2.74 4.53 -2.74
C THR A 11 2.55 3.48 -3.83
N PHE A 12 3.52 3.33 -4.74
CA PHE A 12 3.47 2.27 -5.75
C PHE A 12 3.42 0.88 -5.12
N LEU A 13 4.21 0.66 -4.06
CA LEU A 13 4.19 -0.59 -3.31
C LEU A 13 2.84 -0.82 -2.60
N GLY A 14 2.24 0.23 -2.05
CA GLY A 14 0.89 0.19 -1.46
C GLY A 14 -0.19 -0.17 -2.48
N ILE A 15 -0.15 0.42 -3.67
CA ILE A 15 -1.05 0.08 -4.79
C ILE A 15 -0.90 -1.39 -5.17
N ALA A 16 0.34 -1.88 -5.32
CA ALA A 16 0.59 -3.29 -5.62
C ALA A 16 0.04 -4.22 -4.53
N GLY A 17 0.19 -3.87 -3.25
CA GLY A 17 -0.37 -4.63 -2.13
C GLY A 17 -1.91 -4.67 -2.14
N LEU A 18 -2.57 -3.55 -2.46
CA LEU A 18 -4.02 -3.48 -2.62
C LEU A 18 -4.51 -4.34 -3.79
N ILE A 19 -3.80 -4.31 -4.93
CA ILE A 19 -4.11 -5.15 -6.10
C ILE A 19 -3.98 -6.63 -5.74
N MET A 20 -2.93 -7.04 -5.01
CA MET A 20 -2.78 -8.42 -4.56
C MET A 20 -3.90 -8.85 -3.59
N GLY A 21 -4.36 -7.95 -2.73
CA GLY A 21 -5.53 -8.17 -1.88
C GLY A 21 -6.81 -8.41 -2.70
N ALA A 22 -7.05 -7.59 -3.72
CA ALA A 22 -8.19 -7.71 -4.62
C ALA A 22 -8.13 -8.99 -5.49
N VAL A 23 -6.97 -9.35 -6.02
CA VAL A 23 -6.77 -10.60 -6.78
C VAL A 23 -6.99 -11.81 -5.88
N SER A 24 -6.47 -11.78 -4.65
CA SER A 24 -6.69 -12.84 -3.66
C SER A 24 -8.18 -12.96 -3.28
N PHE A 25 -8.90 -11.83 -3.24
CA PHE A 25 -10.35 -11.81 -3.01
C PHE A 25 -11.11 -12.51 -4.15
N MET A 26 -10.77 -12.19 -5.40
CA MET A 26 -11.41 -12.81 -6.57
C MET A 26 -11.09 -14.31 -6.71
N ASN A 27 -9.89 -14.74 -6.34
CA ASN A 27 -9.47 -16.15 -6.45
C ASN A 27 -9.90 -17.03 -5.26
N SER A 28 -10.48 -16.45 -4.21
CA SER A 28 -10.81 -17.20 -3.00
C SER A 28 -12.16 -17.88 -3.07
N THR A 29 -12.16 -19.19 -3.31
CA THR A 29 -13.35 -20.04 -3.18
C THR A 29 -13.49 -20.53 -1.73
N GLY A 30 -14.20 -19.75 -0.90
CA GLY A 30 -14.97 -20.27 0.25
C GLY A 30 -14.25 -20.77 1.52
N GLY A 31 -12.98 -20.42 1.80
CA GLY A 31 -12.28 -20.83 3.04
C GLY A 31 -12.01 -19.68 4.03
N THR A 32 -12.24 -19.89 5.34
CA THR A 32 -11.93 -18.91 6.41
C THR A 32 -10.48 -18.38 6.37
N ARG A 33 -9.53 -19.21 5.93
CA ARG A 33 -8.11 -18.82 5.79
C ARG A 33 -7.90 -17.79 4.68
N SER A 34 -8.68 -17.85 3.62
CA SER A 34 -8.65 -16.90 2.51
C SER A 34 -9.11 -15.51 2.93
N ILE A 35 -10.18 -15.43 3.73
CA ILE A 35 -10.74 -14.15 4.21
C ILE A 35 -9.72 -13.39 5.06
N LYS A 36 -9.00 -14.10 5.95
CA LYS A 36 -7.92 -13.49 6.75
C LYS A 36 -6.79 -12.96 5.87
N GLY A 37 -6.36 -13.70 4.85
CA GLY A 37 -5.32 -13.27 3.92
C GLY A 37 -5.70 -11.99 3.17
N ILE A 38 -6.92 -11.94 2.64
CA ILE A 38 -7.44 -10.77 1.91
C ILE A 38 -7.46 -9.53 2.80
N ILE A 39 -7.97 -9.67 4.03
CA ILE A 39 -8.02 -8.55 4.99
C ILE A 39 -6.62 -8.03 5.29
N ILE A 40 -5.65 -8.92 5.51
CA ILE A 40 -4.26 -8.54 5.80
C ILE A 40 -3.66 -7.78 4.61
N TYR A 41 -3.75 -8.30 3.39
CA TYR A 41 -3.18 -7.64 2.20
C TYR A 41 -3.86 -6.31 1.89
N SER A 42 -5.19 -6.22 2.05
CA SER A 42 -5.93 -4.98 1.84
C SER A 42 -5.60 -3.92 2.90
N ILE A 43 -5.55 -4.27 4.18
CA ILE A 43 -5.20 -3.33 5.25
C ILE A 43 -3.74 -2.90 5.13
N LEU A 44 -2.82 -3.84 4.89
CA LEU A 44 -1.40 -3.54 4.75
C LEU A 44 -1.12 -2.64 3.54
N GLY A 45 -1.75 -2.95 2.39
CA GLY A 45 -1.69 -2.13 1.18
C GLY A 45 -2.23 -0.71 1.43
N ALA A 46 -3.36 -0.59 2.14
CA ALA A 46 -3.92 0.71 2.50
C ALA A 46 -2.98 1.51 3.41
N ILE A 47 -2.40 0.89 4.44
CA ILE A 47 -1.44 1.54 5.34
C ILE A 47 -0.23 2.05 4.55
N PHE A 48 0.37 1.23 3.68
CA PHE A 48 1.50 1.62 2.86
C PHE A 48 1.15 2.75 1.89
N PHE A 49 -0.05 2.72 1.30
CA PHE A 49 -0.55 3.77 0.41
C PHE A 49 -0.71 5.10 1.13
N PHE A 50 -1.41 5.13 2.27
CA PHE A 50 -1.59 6.35 3.06
C PHE A 50 -0.28 6.87 3.65
N ALA A 51 0.61 5.98 4.10
CA ALA A 51 1.95 6.36 4.56
C ALA A 51 2.79 6.97 3.42
N GLY A 52 2.72 6.41 2.21
CA GLY A 52 3.41 6.94 1.03
C GLY A 52 2.91 8.34 0.65
N ILE A 53 1.59 8.54 0.59
CA ILE A 53 1.00 9.87 0.34
C ILE A 53 1.37 10.85 1.45
N GLY A 54 1.31 10.41 2.71
CA GLY A 54 1.70 11.23 3.87
C GLY A 54 3.16 11.69 3.77
N LEU A 55 4.06 10.79 3.36
CA LEU A 55 5.47 11.12 3.18
C LEU A 55 5.68 12.09 2.01
N ILE A 56 5.02 11.89 0.88
CA ILE A 56 5.06 12.81 -0.28
C ILE A 56 4.56 14.21 0.13
N ARG A 57 3.44 14.26 0.86
CA ARG A 57 2.78 15.52 1.27
C ARG A 57 3.56 16.26 2.34
N ASN A 58 4.21 15.54 3.25
CA ASN A 58 4.95 16.13 4.37
C ASN A 58 6.43 16.45 4.01
N THR A 59 6.92 15.96 2.86
CA THR A 59 8.16 16.47 2.29
C THR A 59 7.98 17.87 1.72
N ARG A 60 8.13 18.88 2.58
CA ARG A 60 8.58 20.21 2.15
C ARG A 60 9.96 20.04 1.53
N ASP A 61 10.11 20.39 0.25
CA ASP A 61 11.44 20.54 -0.35
C ASP A 61 12.23 21.50 0.53
N ARG A 62 13.20 20.95 1.27
CA ARG A 62 14.18 21.77 1.96
C ARG A 62 14.94 22.50 0.86
N PRO A 63 14.92 23.84 0.79
CA PRO A 63 15.85 24.53 -0.07
C PRO A 63 17.25 24.17 0.44
N SER A 64 18.01 23.47 -0.40
CA SER A 64 19.45 23.26 -0.25
C SER A 64 20.16 24.56 -0.53
#